data_AF-A0A9D2UWJ4-F1
#
_entry.id   AF-A0A9D2UWJ4-F1
#
_cell.length_a   1.000
_cell.length_b   1.000
_cell.length_c   1.000
_cell.angle_alpha   90.00
_cell.angle_beta   90.00
_cell.angle_gamma   90.00
#
_symmetry.space_group_name_H-M   'P 1'
#
loop_
_entity.id
_entity.type
_entity.pdbx_description
1 polymer ?
#
loop_
_entity_poly.entity_id
_entity_poly.type
_entity_poly.pdbx_seq_one_letter_code
_entity_poly.pdbx_strand_id
1 'polypeptide(L)'
;MMWKCGAFEFDSRVPVIMGILNVTPDSFSDGGAHADFASAVKHARAMVDAGAQIIDVGGESRRPGAAEVSVEEELSRVLDVVRQLADLGICVSIDTRHAEVAQACVEAGAAIINDVTGFSDPAMVDVALGCDAGLVVMHMKGDPATMQDDPQYDDVVAEVRDYLAGQASKLEAAGVARERICVDPGPGFGKTASQTMELMRNFHEICRLGYPAMCAVSRKSYIGAAYGIEKPADRDQASASEALAACELGASVVRAHNVEATAAALKDLRPYVLIGLGSNVALVANPGEETEGKIANLQQAITGLCSIPDTQIVDISSYYESEPAYYEDQDAFVNAVVLARTGVPPKELLRYLHAIEDSLGRVREIENGPRTLDLDIIDYQMYVVCTEELTLPHPRVCERDFVVKPLLELLPHHVLADGTPVTAESAVLGKATKL
;
A
#
# COMPACT_ATOMS: atom_id res chain seq x y z
N MET A 1 8.66 -0.88 -3.70
CA MET A 1 8.60 -0.22 -5.02
C MET A 1 9.08 1.22 -4.84
N MET A 2 9.61 1.86 -5.87
CA MET A 2 9.92 3.30 -5.83
C MET A 2 8.78 4.07 -6.48
N TRP A 3 8.17 5.02 -5.77
CA TRP A 3 7.23 5.98 -6.33
C TRP A 3 7.98 7.22 -6.80
N LYS A 4 7.92 7.51 -8.11
CA LYS A 4 8.66 8.59 -8.76
C LYS A 4 7.78 9.81 -8.98
N CYS A 5 8.25 10.94 -8.48
CA CYS A 5 7.52 12.21 -8.42
C CYS A 5 8.44 13.36 -8.87
N GLY A 6 8.61 13.54 -10.18
CA GLY A 6 9.58 14.50 -10.73
C GLY A 6 11.00 14.22 -10.22
N ALA A 7 11.58 15.15 -9.47
CA ALA A 7 12.92 15.02 -8.88
C ALA A 7 12.95 14.19 -7.58
N PHE A 8 11.80 13.77 -7.06
CA PHE A 8 11.67 13.03 -5.81
C PHE A 8 11.38 11.54 -6.09
N GLU A 9 11.96 10.67 -5.27
CA GLU A 9 11.64 9.24 -5.28
C GLU A 9 11.36 8.78 -3.85
N PHE A 10 10.28 8.04 -3.66
CA PHE A 10 9.88 7.51 -2.36
C PHE A 10 9.90 5.98 -2.36
N ASP A 11 10.64 5.38 -1.43
CA ASP A 11 10.61 3.94 -1.22
C ASP A 11 9.31 3.56 -0.49
N SER A 12 8.36 3.00 -1.25
CA SER A 12 7.04 2.61 -0.77
C SER A 12 7.08 1.44 0.21
N ARG A 13 8.26 0.87 0.50
CA ARG A 13 8.43 -0.11 1.57
C ARG A 13 8.24 0.57 2.93
N VAL A 14 8.51 1.86 3.09
CA VAL A 14 8.21 2.59 4.33
C VAL A 14 7.08 3.59 4.07
N PRO A 15 6.14 3.79 5.02
CA PRO A 15 5.06 4.75 4.80
C PRO A 15 5.58 6.17 4.59
N VAL A 16 5.05 6.83 3.57
CA VAL A 16 5.33 8.23 3.24
C VAL A 16 4.21 9.09 3.78
N ILE A 17 4.53 10.15 4.55
CA ILE A 17 3.51 11.06 5.08
C ILE A 17 3.34 12.26 4.16
N MET A 18 2.10 12.45 3.69
CA MET A 18 1.64 13.58 2.90
C MET A 18 0.78 14.50 3.79
N GLY A 19 1.29 15.69 4.11
CA GLY A 19 0.62 16.70 4.93
C GLY A 19 -0.37 17.54 4.12
N ILE A 20 -1.61 17.67 4.61
CA ILE A 20 -2.68 18.42 3.92
C ILE A 20 -2.55 19.92 4.22
N LEU A 21 -2.37 20.74 3.18
CA LEU A 21 -2.37 22.20 3.23
C LEU A 21 -3.55 22.77 2.41
N ASN A 22 -4.67 23.03 3.07
CA ASN A 22 -5.81 23.70 2.42
C ASN A 22 -5.57 25.21 2.38
N VAL A 23 -5.53 25.81 1.20
CA VAL A 23 -5.38 27.25 0.97
C VAL A 23 -6.73 27.84 0.58
N THR A 24 -7.69 27.76 1.50
CA THR A 24 -9.02 28.33 1.35
C THR A 24 -9.21 29.53 2.29
N PRO A 25 -10.09 30.49 1.97
CA PRO A 25 -10.30 31.70 2.79
C PRO A 25 -10.60 31.40 4.27
N ASP A 26 -11.32 30.32 4.55
CA ASP A 26 -11.70 29.93 5.91
C ASP A 26 -10.53 29.35 6.72
N SER A 27 -9.46 28.89 6.06
CA SER A 27 -8.38 28.12 6.71
C SER A 27 -7.38 28.99 7.49
N PHE A 28 -7.27 30.28 7.18
CA PHE A 28 -6.27 31.20 7.79
C PHE A 28 -6.84 32.58 8.16
N SER A 29 -8.16 32.68 8.31
CA SER A 29 -9.01 33.89 8.33
C SER A 29 -8.71 35.04 9.33
N ASP A 30 -7.54 35.08 9.96
CA ASP A 30 -7.14 36.10 10.93
C ASP A 30 -6.29 37.27 10.36
N GLY A 31 -5.92 37.31 9.07
CA GLY A 31 -4.92 38.30 8.60
C GLY A 31 -4.94 38.84 7.15
N GLY A 32 -5.83 38.41 6.27
CA GLY A 32 -5.88 38.84 4.86
C GLY A 32 -4.82 38.18 3.96
N ALA A 33 -4.91 38.35 2.63
CA ALA A 33 -4.23 37.51 1.63
C ALA A 33 -2.71 37.31 1.82
N HIS A 34 -1.96 38.35 2.21
CA HIS A 34 -0.52 38.21 2.49
C HIS A 34 -0.23 37.45 3.79
N ALA A 35 -1.08 37.59 4.81
CA ALA A 35 -0.97 36.80 6.02
C ALA A 35 -1.39 35.36 5.78
N ASP A 36 -2.38 35.11 4.90
CA ASP A 36 -2.83 33.79 4.51
C ASP A 36 -1.70 33.02 3.78
N PHE A 37 -1.00 33.66 2.83
CA PHE A 37 0.17 33.11 2.17
C PHE A 37 1.31 32.76 3.15
N ALA A 38 1.72 33.73 3.98
CA ALA A 38 2.81 33.52 4.93
C ALA A 38 2.46 32.45 5.98
N SER A 39 1.19 32.38 6.39
CA SER A 39 0.68 31.36 7.31
C SER A 39 0.66 29.97 6.67
N ALA A 40 0.25 29.86 5.40
CA ALA A 40 0.28 28.60 4.67
C ALA A 40 1.71 28.05 4.55
N VAL A 41 2.68 28.89 4.16
CA VAL A 41 4.10 28.50 4.07
C VAL A 41 4.66 28.11 5.44
N LYS A 42 4.35 28.88 6.49
CA LYS A 42 4.75 28.54 7.86
C LYS A 42 4.17 27.20 8.31
N HIS A 43 2.90 26.94 8.01
CA HIS A 43 2.23 25.70 8.37
C HIS A 43 2.82 24.49 7.62
N ALA A 44 3.11 24.65 6.32
CA ALA A 44 3.80 23.63 5.54
C ALA A 44 5.16 23.26 6.14
N ARG A 45 5.99 24.25 6.51
CA ARG A 45 7.28 24.00 7.17
C ARG A 45 7.11 23.26 8.50
N ALA A 46 6.11 23.62 9.29
CA ALA A 46 5.81 22.91 10.54
C ALA A 46 5.40 21.44 10.30
N MET A 47 4.68 21.16 9.22
CA MET A 47 4.37 19.77 8.82
C MET A 47 5.64 19.00 8.40
N VAL A 48 6.54 19.64 7.65
CA VAL A 48 7.84 19.02 7.30
C VAL A 48 8.66 18.75 8.56
N ASP A 49 8.75 19.70 9.48
CA ASP A 49 9.45 19.55 10.76
C ASP A 49 8.84 18.41 11.62
N ALA A 50 7.53 18.16 11.48
CA ALA A 50 6.83 17.06 12.14
C ALA A 50 6.98 15.69 11.44
N GLY A 51 7.59 15.64 10.25
CA GLY A 51 7.89 14.41 9.51
C GLY A 51 7.14 14.22 8.19
N ALA A 52 6.41 15.23 7.69
CA ALA A 52 5.83 15.15 6.35
C ALA A 52 6.94 15.19 5.29
N GLN A 53 6.88 14.26 4.34
CA GLN A 53 7.78 14.20 3.19
C GLN A 53 7.19 14.88 1.97
N ILE A 54 5.86 14.99 1.91
CA ILE A 54 5.10 15.64 0.85
C ILE A 54 4.14 16.64 1.48
N ILE A 55 3.95 17.80 0.86
CA ILE A 55 2.91 18.76 1.21
C ILE A 55 1.89 18.82 0.07
N ASP A 56 0.63 18.52 0.37
CA ASP A 56 -0.47 18.49 -0.59
C ASP A 56 -1.29 19.76 -0.48
N VAL A 57 -1.20 20.61 -1.51
CA VAL A 57 -1.76 21.96 -1.55
C VAL A 57 -3.09 21.92 -2.29
N GLY A 58 -4.18 22.29 -1.62
CA GLY A 58 -5.52 22.31 -2.21
C GLY A 58 -6.17 23.70 -2.14
N GLY A 59 -6.62 24.23 -3.28
CA GLY A 59 -7.31 25.52 -3.37
C GLY A 59 -8.83 25.44 -3.32
N GLU A 60 -9.39 24.24 -3.49
CA GLU A 60 -10.83 23.97 -3.52
C GLU A 60 -11.26 23.14 -2.29
N SER A 61 -12.35 23.55 -1.63
CA SER A 61 -12.95 22.74 -0.57
C SER A 61 -13.76 21.61 -1.19
N ARG A 62 -13.45 20.37 -0.84
CA ARG A 62 -14.18 19.18 -1.31
C ARG A 62 -15.18 18.62 -0.30
N ARG A 63 -15.62 19.48 0.62
CA ARG A 63 -16.72 19.13 1.53
C ARG A 63 -18.03 19.10 0.76
N PRO A 64 -18.95 18.17 1.03
CA PRO A 64 -20.27 18.15 0.42
C PRO A 64 -20.94 19.53 0.55
N GLY A 65 -21.44 20.07 -0.58
CA GLY A 65 -22.09 21.38 -0.64
C GLY A 65 -21.17 22.60 -0.75
N ALA A 66 -19.86 22.42 -0.93
CA ALA A 66 -18.95 23.52 -1.24
C ALA A 66 -19.25 24.11 -2.63
N ALA A 67 -19.09 25.43 -2.77
CA ALA A 67 -19.25 26.10 -4.06
C ALA A 67 -18.09 25.76 -5.00
N GLU A 68 -18.41 25.61 -6.28
CA GLU A 68 -17.42 25.42 -7.33
C GLU A 68 -16.48 26.63 -7.42
N VAL A 69 -15.18 26.40 -7.49
CA VAL A 69 -14.15 27.46 -7.58
C VAL A 69 -13.71 27.58 -9.04
N SER A 70 -13.61 28.81 -9.56
CA SER A 70 -13.10 29.01 -10.93
C SER A 70 -11.60 28.72 -11.01
N VAL A 71 -11.11 28.36 -12.20
CA VAL A 71 -9.68 28.14 -12.45
C VAL A 71 -8.84 29.35 -12.00
N GLU A 72 -9.26 30.57 -12.30
CA GLU A 72 -8.54 31.79 -11.91
C GLU A 72 -8.48 31.98 -10.40
N GLU A 73 -9.59 31.67 -9.71
CA GLU A 73 -9.66 31.78 -8.26
C GLU A 73 -8.79 30.72 -7.59
N GLU A 74 -8.84 29.47 -8.06
CA GLU A 74 -7.99 28.40 -7.54
C GLU A 74 -6.50 28.71 -7.75
N LEU A 75 -6.10 29.14 -8.95
CA LEU A 75 -4.73 29.58 -9.25
C LEU A 75 -4.27 30.69 -8.30
N SER A 76 -5.12 31.69 -8.06
CA SER A 76 -4.78 32.80 -7.15
C SER A 76 -4.51 32.37 -5.71
N ARG A 77 -5.07 31.21 -5.30
CA ARG A 77 -4.86 30.64 -3.97
C ARG A 77 -3.59 29.79 -3.91
N VAL A 78 -3.38 28.92 -4.90
CA VAL A 78 -2.37 27.84 -4.79
C VAL A 78 -1.04 28.17 -5.44
N LEU A 79 -1.02 28.93 -6.55
CA LEU A 79 0.15 28.98 -7.43
C LEU A 79 1.41 29.53 -6.75
N ASP A 80 1.26 30.65 -6.03
CA ASP A 80 2.40 31.25 -5.33
C ASP A 80 2.84 30.39 -4.14
N VAL A 81 1.91 29.72 -3.46
CA VAL A 81 2.24 28.79 -2.36
C VAL A 81 3.04 27.61 -2.89
N VAL A 82 2.59 26.99 -3.98
CA VAL A 82 3.30 25.89 -4.66
C VAL A 82 4.71 26.32 -5.06
N ARG A 83 4.85 27.46 -5.75
CA ARG A 83 6.16 27.98 -6.18
C ARG A 83 7.09 28.19 -4.99
N GLN A 84 6.60 28.82 -3.93
CA GLN A 84 7.42 29.10 -2.75
C GLN A 84 7.86 27.83 -2.03
N LEU A 85 7.00 26.82 -1.93
CA LEU A 85 7.35 25.54 -1.29
C LEU A 85 8.34 24.72 -2.15
N ALA A 86 8.15 24.73 -3.48
CA ALA A 86 9.07 24.09 -4.41
C ALA A 86 10.46 24.74 -4.38
N ASP A 87 10.55 26.08 -4.34
CA ASP A 87 11.81 26.83 -4.20
C ASP A 87 12.55 26.50 -2.88
N LEU A 88 11.82 26.06 -1.85
CA LEU A 88 12.39 25.58 -0.58
C LEU A 88 12.84 24.11 -0.63
N GLY A 89 12.70 23.44 -1.78
CA GLY A 89 13.05 22.03 -1.97
C GLY A 89 12.06 21.04 -1.37
N ILE A 90 10.83 21.48 -1.04
CA ILE A 90 9.78 20.61 -0.51
C ILE A 90 9.10 19.89 -1.68
N CYS A 91 8.82 18.59 -1.53
CA CYS A 91 8.00 17.87 -2.50
C CYS A 91 6.54 18.34 -2.37
N VAL A 92 6.05 19.02 -3.40
CA VAL A 92 4.69 19.57 -3.41
C VAL A 92 3.78 18.70 -4.28
N SER A 93 2.64 18.31 -3.73
CA SER A 93 1.50 17.77 -4.46
C SER A 93 0.48 18.87 -4.68
N ILE A 94 -0.07 18.99 -5.89
CA ILE A 94 -1.19 19.87 -6.19
C ILE A 94 -2.49 19.06 -6.18
N ASP A 95 -3.40 19.41 -5.27
CA ASP A 95 -4.71 18.77 -5.12
C ASP A 95 -5.77 19.52 -5.92
N THR A 96 -5.97 19.13 -7.19
CA THR A 96 -6.88 19.81 -8.11
C THR A 96 -7.54 18.84 -9.09
N ARG A 97 -8.71 19.24 -9.61
CA ARG A 97 -9.41 18.56 -10.71
C ARG A 97 -9.31 19.34 -12.03
N HIS A 98 -8.77 20.56 -12.01
CA HIS A 98 -8.65 21.41 -13.18
C HIS A 98 -7.29 21.23 -13.84
N ALA A 99 -7.29 20.78 -15.10
CA ALA A 99 -6.06 20.54 -15.86
C ALA A 99 -5.18 21.80 -15.96
N GLU A 100 -5.79 22.99 -16.13
CA GLU A 100 -5.07 24.26 -16.20
C GLU A 100 -4.36 24.61 -14.89
N VAL A 101 -4.97 24.27 -13.73
CA VAL A 101 -4.36 24.47 -12.41
C VAL A 101 -3.20 23.50 -12.22
N ALA A 102 -3.40 22.22 -12.58
CA ALA A 102 -2.37 21.19 -12.50
C ALA A 102 -1.15 21.58 -13.35
N GLN A 103 -1.37 21.97 -14.61
CA GLN A 103 -0.31 22.39 -15.53
C GLN A 103 0.50 23.56 -14.96
N ALA A 104 -0.17 24.64 -14.53
CA ALA A 104 0.51 25.81 -13.98
C ALA A 104 1.28 25.50 -12.68
N CYS A 105 0.76 24.63 -11.83
CA CYS A 105 1.43 24.23 -10.59
C CYS A 105 2.63 23.33 -10.84
N VAL A 106 2.55 22.41 -11.81
CA VAL A 106 3.70 21.59 -12.23
C VAL A 106 4.80 22.46 -12.83
N GLU A 107 4.45 23.43 -13.68
CA GLU A 107 5.41 24.42 -14.20
C GLU A 107 6.03 25.28 -13.08
N ALA A 108 5.29 25.52 -11.99
CA ALA A 108 5.77 26.20 -10.80
C ALA A 108 6.57 25.29 -9.84
N GLY A 109 6.71 24.00 -10.13
CA GLY A 109 7.54 23.06 -9.36
C GLY A 109 6.78 22.02 -8.54
N ALA A 110 5.45 21.88 -8.69
CA ALA A 110 4.73 20.74 -8.13
C ALA A 110 5.27 19.42 -8.71
N ALA A 111 5.55 18.47 -7.83
CA ALA A 111 6.14 17.17 -8.15
C ALA A 111 5.08 16.06 -8.29
N ILE A 112 3.85 16.31 -7.85
CA ILE A 112 2.75 15.35 -7.82
C ILE A 112 1.45 16.03 -8.22
N ILE A 113 0.64 15.37 -9.04
CA ILE A 113 -0.74 15.74 -9.34
C ILE A 113 -1.66 14.79 -8.57
N ASN A 114 -2.47 15.35 -7.67
CA ASN A 114 -3.48 14.62 -6.92
C ASN A 114 -4.87 14.93 -7.47
N ASP A 115 -5.35 14.07 -8.35
CA ASP A 115 -6.64 14.23 -9.03
C ASP A 115 -7.68 13.27 -8.48
N VAL A 116 -8.65 13.83 -7.76
CA VAL A 116 -9.77 13.08 -7.18
C VAL A 116 -10.74 12.52 -8.19
N THR A 117 -10.71 13.01 -9.43
CA THR A 117 -11.53 12.44 -10.51
C THR A 117 -10.90 11.20 -11.13
N GLY A 118 -9.66 10.86 -10.73
CA GLY A 118 -8.95 9.68 -11.20
C GLY A 118 -8.51 9.80 -12.66
N PHE A 119 -8.13 10.99 -13.12
CA PHE A 119 -7.73 11.29 -14.49
C PHE A 119 -8.81 10.97 -15.53
N SER A 120 -10.08 11.21 -15.14
CA SER A 120 -11.22 11.02 -16.03
C SER A 120 -11.31 12.10 -17.12
N ASP A 121 -10.72 13.28 -16.89
CA ASP A 121 -10.60 14.36 -17.87
C ASP A 121 -9.41 14.11 -18.81
N PRO A 122 -9.63 13.99 -20.13
CA PRO A 122 -8.54 13.87 -21.11
C PRO A 122 -7.50 15.00 -21.01
N ALA A 123 -7.90 16.22 -20.65
CA ALA A 123 -6.96 17.33 -20.49
C ALA A 123 -6.00 17.08 -19.31
N MET A 124 -6.47 16.46 -18.22
CA MET A 124 -5.61 16.07 -17.10
C MET A 124 -4.62 14.96 -17.49
N VAL A 125 -5.04 14.04 -18.36
CA VAL A 125 -4.15 13.02 -18.94
C VAL A 125 -3.06 13.66 -19.80
N ASP A 126 -3.40 14.67 -20.62
CA ASP A 126 -2.42 15.40 -21.44
C ASP A 126 -1.37 16.10 -20.56
N VAL A 127 -1.78 16.71 -19.44
CA VAL A 127 -0.86 17.30 -18.45
C VAL A 127 0.06 16.23 -17.85
N ALA A 128 -0.49 15.07 -17.47
CA ALA A 128 0.27 13.96 -16.91
C ALA A 128 1.34 13.43 -17.89
N LEU A 129 1.02 13.37 -19.19
CA LEU A 129 1.97 12.97 -20.24
C LEU A 129 3.02 14.04 -20.55
N GLY A 130 2.69 15.31 -20.34
CA GLY A 130 3.57 16.45 -20.57
C GLY A 130 4.63 16.71 -19.49
N CYS A 131 4.61 15.96 -18.38
CA CYS A 131 5.53 16.14 -17.26
C CYS A 131 5.98 14.81 -16.64
N ASP A 132 6.88 14.88 -15.66
CA ASP A 132 7.39 13.74 -14.89
C ASP A 132 6.75 13.63 -13.49
N ALA A 133 5.68 14.39 -13.21
CA ALA A 133 5.03 14.40 -11.90
C ALA A 133 4.47 13.01 -11.53
N GLY A 134 4.49 12.68 -10.25
CA GLY A 134 3.76 11.54 -9.70
C GLY A 134 2.25 11.79 -9.81
N LEU A 135 1.47 10.73 -9.95
CA LEU A 135 0.02 10.82 -10.17
C LEU A 135 -0.70 10.07 -9.06
N VAL A 136 -1.63 10.73 -8.36
CA VAL A 136 -2.55 10.04 -7.43
C VAL A 136 -3.87 9.82 -8.16
N VAL A 137 -4.16 8.57 -8.48
CA VAL A 137 -5.38 8.12 -9.14
C VAL A 137 -6.38 7.72 -8.07
N MET A 138 -7.38 8.56 -7.83
CA MET A 138 -8.40 8.26 -6.82
C MET A 138 -9.66 7.64 -7.43
N HIS A 139 -10.28 6.72 -6.70
CA HIS A 139 -11.65 6.32 -6.96
C HIS A 139 -12.64 7.33 -6.36
N MET A 140 -13.57 7.82 -7.17
CA MET A 140 -14.77 8.54 -6.75
C MET A 140 -16.00 8.04 -7.54
N LYS A 141 -17.14 7.85 -6.86
CA LYS A 141 -18.41 7.49 -7.51
C LYS A 141 -19.39 8.64 -7.38
N GLY A 142 -19.95 9.08 -8.51
CA GLY A 142 -20.82 10.26 -8.56
C GLY A 142 -20.06 11.58 -8.56
N ASP A 143 -20.80 12.68 -8.47
CA ASP A 143 -20.26 14.04 -8.40
C ASP A 143 -19.90 14.41 -6.95
N PRO A 144 -18.78 15.10 -6.65
CA PRO A 144 -18.42 15.49 -5.28
C PRO A 144 -19.55 16.14 -4.46
N ALA A 145 -20.46 16.87 -5.11
CA ALA A 145 -21.57 17.55 -4.45
C ALA A 145 -22.70 16.61 -4.02
N THR A 146 -22.93 15.49 -4.72
CA THR A 146 -24.09 14.58 -4.54
C THR A 146 -23.70 13.13 -4.25
N MET A 147 -22.42 12.79 -4.32
CA MET A 147 -21.91 11.41 -4.20
C MET A 147 -22.31 10.72 -2.89
N GLN A 148 -22.62 11.48 -1.85
CA GLN A 148 -22.99 10.97 -0.52
C GLN A 148 -24.50 10.69 -0.37
N ASP A 149 -25.33 11.04 -1.35
CA ASP A 149 -26.78 11.00 -1.19
C ASP A 149 -27.34 9.57 -1.20
N ASP A 150 -26.86 8.69 -2.09
CA ASP A 150 -27.24 7.27 -2.14
C ASP A 150 -26.22 6.41 -2.91
N PRO A 151 -24.99 6.21 -2.40
CA PRO A 151 -23.99 5.40 -3.08
C PRO A 151 -24.33 3.90 -2.99
N GLN A 152 -24.68 3.32 -4.13
CA GLN A 152 -24.99 1.89 -4.27
C GLN A 152 -23.74 1.11 -4.73
N TYR A 153 -23.40 0.07 -3.99
CA TYR A 153 -22.35 -0.91 -4.34
C TYR A 153 -22.89 -2.30 -4.05
N ASP A 154 -22.61 -3.25 -4.95
CA ASP A 154 -22.83 -4.67 -4.69
C ASP A 154 -21.66 -5.23 -3.87
N ASP A 155 -20.44 -4.85 -4.24
CA ASP A 155 -19.18 -5.13 -3.53
C ASP A 155 -18.27 -3.91 -3.65
N VAL A 156 -18.21 -3.10 -2.58
CA VAL A 156 -17.43 -1.86 -2.59
C VAL A 156 -15.93 -2.10 -2.77
N VAL A 157 -15.42 -3.24 -2.29
CA VAL A 157 -13.99 -3.55 -2.37
C VAL A 157 -13.63 -3.92 -3.80
N ALA A 158 -14.36 -4.87 -4.39
CA ALA A 158 -14.14 -5.32 -5.76
C ALA A 158 -14.35 -4.19 -6.78
N GLU A 159 -15.45 -3.43 -6.67
CA GLU A 159 -15.74 -2.33 -7.61
C GLU A 159 -14.66 -1.23 -7.56
N VAL A 160 -14.18 -0.86 -6.36
CA VAL A 160 -13.12 0.15 -6.21
C VAL A 160 -11.79 -0.36 -6.75
N ARG A 161 -11.42 -1.61 -6.42
CA ARG A 161 -10.20 -2.25 -6.92
C ARG A 161 -10.20 -2.29 -8.45
N ASP A 162 -11.29 -2.75 -9.06
CA ASP A 162 -11.39 -2.94 -10.50
C ASP A 162 -11.40 -1.58 -11.24
N TYR A 163 -12.04 -0.56 -10.66
CA TYR A 163 -11.96 0.81 -11.19
C TYR A 163 -10.51 1.33 -11.19
N LEU A 164 -9.82 1.22 -10.06
CA LEU A 164 -8.43 1.71 -9.92
C LEU A 164 -7.49 0.98 -10.87
N ALA A 165 -7.62 -0.34 -10.97
CA ALA A 165 -6.87 -1.16 -11.94
C ALA A 165 -7.11 -0.68 -13.38
N GLY A 166 -8.38 -0.44 -13.73
CA GLY A 166 -8.76 0.04 -15.05
C GLY A 166 -8.23 1.43 -15.37
N GLN A 167 -8.26 2.38 -14.43
CA GLN A 167 -7.72 3.72 -14.64
C GLN A 167 -6.19 3.73 -14.73
N ALA A 168 -5.51 3.01 -13.84
CA ALA A 168 -4.05 2.90 -13.90
C ALA A 168 -3.59 2.27 -15.22
N SER A 169 -4.27 1.22 -15.68
CA SER A 169 -3.99 0.58 -16.97
C SER A 169 -4.22 1.52 -18.16
N LYS A 170 -5.22 2.41 -18.14
CA LYS A 170 -5.41 3.44 -19.17
C LYS A 170 -4.27 4.45 -19.22
N LEU A 171 -3.80 4.91 -18.05
CA LEU A 171 -2.66 5.82 -17.97
C LEU A 171 -1.37 5.16 -18.48
N GLU A 172 -1.11 3.91 -18.08
CA GLU A 172 0.03 3.14 -18.59
C GLU A 172 -0.05 2.96 -20.12
N ALA A 173 -1.23 2.61 -20.64
CA ALA A 173 -1.44 2.47 -22.09
C ALA A 173 -1.29 3.79 -22.85
N ALA A 174 -1.57 4.93 -22.21
CA ALA A 174 -1.34 6.26 -22.76
C ALA A 174 0.15 6.66 -22.74
N GLY A 175 0.99 5.93 -22.01
CA GLY A 175 2.45 6.16 -21.94
C GLY A 175 2.95 6.68 -20.60
N VAL A 176 2.11 6.77 -19.57
CA VAL A 176 2.55 7.11 -18.21
C VAL A 176 3.34 5.94 -17.63
N ALA A 177 4.54 6.21 -17.11
CA ALA A 177 5.34 5.19 -16.43
C ALA A 177 4.66 4.70 -15.15
N ARG A 178 4.61 3.37 -14.95
CA ARG A 178 3.98 2.72 -13.79
C ARG A 178 4.48 3.27 -12.46
N GLU A 179 5.78 3.51 -12.35
CA GLU A 179 6.42 3.98 -11.10
C GLU A 179 5.97 5.39 -10.70
N ARG A 180 5.26 6.12 -11.58
CA ARG A 180 4.69 7.45 -11.27
C ARG A 180 3.30 7.36 -10.65
N ILE A 181 2.61 6.23 -10.77
CA ILE A 181 1.20 6.10 -10.37
C ILE A 181 1.13 5.65 -8.90
N CYS A 182 0.30 6.33 -8.12
CA CYS A 182 -0.17 5.94 -6.78
C CYS A 182 -1.70 5.83 -6.85
N VAL A 183 -2.29 4.82 -6.21
CA VAL A 183 -3.75 4.62 -6.19
C VAL A 183 -4.34 5.04 -4.85
N ASP A 184 -5.51 5.69 -4.85
CA ASP A 184 -6.28 6.04 -3.65
C ASP A 184 -7.71 5.47 -3.75
N PRO A 185 -8.14 4.58 -2.82
CA PRO A 185 -9.49 4.04 -2.83
C PRO A 185 -10.59 5.07 -2.49
N GLY A 186 -10.22 6.30 -2.14
CA GLY A 186 -11.11 7.42 -1.91
C GLY A 186 -12.10 7.15 -0.78
N PRO A 187 -11.64 6.89 0.47
CA PRO A 187 -12.55 6.68 1.60
C PRO A 187 -13.44 7.92 1.78
N GLY A 188 -14.75 7.75 1.97
CA GLY A 188 -15.66 8.89 2.07
C GLY A 188 -15.89 9.70 0.78
N PHE A 189 -15.45 9.20 -0.39
CA PHE A 189 -15.83 9.73 -1.70
C PHE A 189 -16.80 8.77 -2.39
N GLY A 190 -18.10 9.12 -2.32
CA GLY A 190 -19.19 8.32 -2.85
C GLY A 190 -19.40 7.00 -2.12
N LYS A 191 -19.22 6.98 -0.80
CA LYS A 191 -19.31 5.78 0.04
C LYS A 191 -19.92 6.12 1.39
N THR A 192 -20.80 5.26 1.89
CA THR A 192 -21.32 5.34 3.26
C THR A 192 -20.20 5.04 4.28
N ALA A 193 -20.48 5.29 5.56
CA ALA A 193 -19.54 4.95 6.63
C ALA A 193 -19.27 3.44 6.69
N SER A 194 -20.28 2.59 6.53
CA SER A 194 -20.11 1.12 6.56
C SER A 194 -19.29 0.63 5.36
N GLN A 195 -19.60 1.13 4.15
CA GLN A 195 -18.84 0.83 2.93
C GLN A 195 -17.38 1.29 3.05
N THR A 196 -17.14 2.46 3.64
CA THR A 196 -15.77 2.94 3.89
C THR A 196 -15.04 2.05 4.89
N MET A 197 -15.69 1.62 5.97
CA MET A 197 -15.07 0.69 6.94
C MET A 197 -14.73 -0.66 6.30
N GLU A 198 -15.63 -1.19 5.47
CA GLU A 198 -15.40 -2.44 4.73
C GLU A 198 -14.19 -2.32 3.79
N LEU A 199 -14.13 -1.23 3.02
CA LEU A 199 -12.99 -0.91 2.14
C LEU A 199 -11.68 -0.81 2.90
N MET A 200 -11.65 -0.06 4.02
CA MET A 200 -10.43 0.12 4.81
C MET A 200 -9.98 -1.17 5.52
N ARG A 201 -10.91 -2.05 5.92
CA ARG A 201 -10.58 -3.35 6.50
C ARG A 201 -10.01 -4.35 5.48
N ASN A 202 -10.31 -4.15 4.20
CA ASN A 202 -9.82 -4.97 3.10
C ASN A 202 -8.78 -4.23 2.24
N PHE A 203 -8.03 -3.29 2.83
CA PHE A 203 -7.10 -2.43 2.09
C PHE A 203 -5.99 -3.21 1.33
N HIS A 204 -5.65 -4.43 1.79
CA HIS A 204 -4.71 -5.31 1.11
C HIS A 204 -5.14 -5.66 -0.33
N GLU A 205 -6.44 -5.72 -0.62
CA GLU A 205 -6.97 -5.92 -1.98
C GLU A 205 -6.59 -4.77 -2.93
N ILE A 206 -6.46 -3.55 -2.42
CA ILE A 206 -5.97 -2.40 -3.21
C ILE A 206 -4.46 -2.50 -3.41
N CYS A 207 -3.73 -2.97 -2.41
CA CYS A 207 -2.28 -3.16 -2.47
C CYS A 207 -1.88 -4.23 -3.50
N ARG A 208 -2.72 -5.27 -3.70
CA ARG A 208 -2.55 -6.30 -4.74
C ARG A 208 -2.53 -5.76 -6.17
N LEU A 209 -2.95 -4.51 -6.41
CA LEU A 209 -2.77 -3.88 -7.72
C LEU A 209 -1.29 -3.61 -8.06
N GLY A 210 -0.41 -3.66 -7.06
CA GLY A 210 1.03 -3.51 -7.26
C GLY A 210 1.46 -2.07 -7.52
N TYR A 211 0.71 -1.08 -7.03
CA TYR A 211 1.07 0.34 -7.02
C TYR A 211 1.28 0.80 -5.57
N PRO A 212 2.00 1.90 -5.31
CA PRO A 212 1.88 2.64 -4.06
C PRO A 212 0.39 2.95 -3.81
N ALA A 213 -0.05 2.75 -2.58
CA ALA A 213 -1.46 2.88 -2.20
C ALA A 213 -1.59 3.91 -1.09
N MET A 214 -2.44 4.90 -1.32
CA MET A 214 -2.69 6.00 -0.41
C MET A 214 -3.83 5.69 0.55
N CYS A 215 -3.60 5.95 1.84
CA CYS A 215 -4.61 5.99 2.89
C CYS A 215 -4.93 7.45 3.24
N ALA A 216 -6.09 7.93 2.80
CA ALA A 216 -6.54 9.31 3.01
C ALA A 216 -7.72 9.38 4.00
N VAL A 217 -7.55 8.93 5.25
CA VAL A 217 -8.65 8.79 6.23
C VAL A 217 -8.87 10.00 7.14
N SER A 218 -7.94 10.95 7.12
CA SER A 218 -7.82 12.01 8.13
C SER A 218 -9.08 12.85 8.31
N ARG A 219 -9.61 12.84 9.55
CA ARG A 219 -10.78 13.61 10.02
C ARG A 219 -12.09 13.34 9.26
N LYS A 220 -12.16 12.30 8.42
CA LYS A 220 -13.34 12.00 7.61
C LYS A 220 -14.56 11.64 8.45
N SER A 221 -15.76 11.80 7.88
CA SER A 221 -17.05 11.55 8.56
C SER A 221 -17.16 10.12 9.08
N TYR A 222 -16.65 9.13 8.34
CA TYR A 222 -16.68 7.74 8.75
C TYR A 222 -15.89 7.48 10.04
N ILE A 223 -14.79 8.21 10.29
CA ILE A 223 -14.06 8.17 11.58
C ILE A 223 -14.97 8.64 12.70
N GLY A 224 -15.71 9.74 12.48
CA GLY A 224 -16.68 10.23 13.44
C GLY A 224 -17.77 9.21 13.76
N ALA A 225 -18.28 8.52 12.73
CA ALA A 225 -19.28 7.47 12.88
C ALA A 225 -18.72 6.21 13.59
N ALA A 226 -17.52 5.77 13.24
CA ALA A 226 -16.88 4.57 13.79
C ALA A 226 -16.52 4.72 15.27
N TYR A 227 -16.00 5.90 15.65
CA TYR A 227 -15.43 6.15 16.98
C TYR A 227 -16.30 7.04 17.86
N GLY A 228 -17.47 7.50 17.38
CA GLY A 228 -18.36 8.37 18.13
C GLY A 228 -17.81 9.78 18.36
N ILE A 229 -17.03 10.31 17.40
CA ILE A 229 -16.34 11.61 17.51
C ILE A 229 -16.98 12.64 16.57
N GLU A 230 -17.80 13.52 17.12
CA GLU A 230 -18.58 14.48 16.33
C GLU A 230 -17.71 15.53 15.62
N LYS A 231 -16.80 16.19 16.34
CA LYS A 231 -16.01 17.30 15.78
C LYS A 231 -14.83 16.77 14.96
N PRO A 232 -14.66 17.19 13.69
CA PRO A 232 -13.54 16.74 12.86
C PRO A 232 -12.16 16.98 13.46
N ALA A 233 -11.95 18.09 14.17
CA ALA A 233 -10.67 18.41 14.81
C ALA A 233 -10.29 17.43 15.94
N ASP A 234 -11.27 16.80 16.58
CA ASP A 234 -11.05 15.86 17.69
C ASP A 234 -10.74 14.43 17.18
N ARG A 235 -10.77 14.21 15.85
CA ARG A 235 -10.60 12.90 15.21
C ARG A 235 -9.13 12.53 14.95
N ASP A 236 -8.17 13.35 15.34
CA ASP A 236 -6.76 13.18 14.95
C ASP A 236 -6.16 11.84 15.42
N GLN A 237 -6.37 11.47 16.68
CA GLN A 237 -5.84 10.22 17.24
C GLN A 237 -6.47 8.98 16.60
N ALA A 238 -7.80 9.00 16.39
CA ALA A 238 -8.50 7.93 15.68
C ALA A 238 -8.05 7.83 14.22
N SER A 239 -7.83 8.97 13.55
CA SER A 239 -7.33 9.01 12.18
C SER A 239 -5.92 8.44 12.06
N ALA A 240 -5.03 8.75 13.01
CA ALA A 240 -3.67 8.22 13.04
C ALA A 240 -3.66 6.70 13.29
N SER A 241 -4.54 6.21 14.17
CA SER A 241 -4.71 4.77 14.44
C SER A 241 -5.23 4.02 13.21
N GLU A 242 -6.20 4.59 12.49
CA GLU A 242 -6.70 4.03 11.22
C GLU A 242 -5.66 4.05 10.11
N ALA A 243 -4.82 5.09 10.05
CA ALA A 243 -3.69 5.14 9.12
C ALA A 243 -2.67 4.02 9.42
N LEU A 244 -2.34 3.79 10.69
CA LEU A 244 -1.49 2.68 11.11
C LEU A 244 -2.11 1.33 10.69
N ALA A 245 -3.39 1.11 10.96
CA ALA A 245 -4.10 -0.11 10.56
C ALA A 245 -4.08 -0.33 9.04
N ALA A 246 -4.23 0.72 8.24
CA ALA A 246 -4.11 0.63 6.78
C ALA A 246 -2.67 0.32 6.33
N CYS A 247 -1.67 0.89 6.99
CA CYS A 247 -0.26 0.58 6.72
C CYS A 247 0.08 -0.86 7.11
N GLU A 248 -0.50 -1.38 8.19
CA GLU A 248 -0.41 -2.79 8.58
C GLU A 248 -0.95 -3.71 7.46
N LEU A 249 -1.94 -3.26 6.68
CA LEU A 249 -2.47 -3.94 5.50
C LEU A 249 -1.75 -3.62 4.18
N GLY A 250 -0.70 -2.77 4.19
CA GLY A 250 0.14 -2.50 3.03
C GLY A 250 0.06 -1.09 2.44
N ALA A 251 -0.75 -0.17 3.01
CA ALA A 251 -0.73 1.23 2.60
C ALA A 251 0.69 1.82 2.72
N SER A 252 1.11 2.58 1.71
CA SER A 252 2.46 3.13 1.61
C SER A 252 2.51 4.65 1.57
N VAL A 253 1.37 5.31 1.38
CA VAL A 253 1.26 6.78 1.48
C VAL A 253 0.13 7.13 2.43
N VAL A 254 0.34 8.04 3.38
CA VAL A 254 -0.68 8.49 4.33
C VAL A 254 -0.94 9.97 4.17
N ARG A 255 -2.17 10.34 3.81
CA ARG A 255 -2.58 11.74 3.65
C ARG A 255 -3.27 12.23 4.93
N ALA A 256 -2.66 13.18 5.63
CA ALA A 256 -3.07 13.57 6.98
C ALA A 256 -3.03 15.07 7.28
N HIS A 257 -3.98 15.53 8.12
CA HIS A 257 -3.96 16.88 8.69
C HIS A 257 -2.99 17.00 9.87
N ASN A 258 -2.97 16.01 10.77
CA ASN A 258 -2.11 16.02 11.96
C ASN A 258 -0.92 15.10 11.74
N VAL A 259 0.12 15.66 11.11
CA VAL A 259 1.35 14.94 10.76
C VAL A 259 2.06 14.39 11.98
N GLU A 260 2.13 15.15 13.08
CA GLU A 260 2.82 14.72 14.30
C GLU A 260 2.17 13.47 14.91
N ALA A 261 0.83 13.45 15.02
CA ALA A 261 0.11 12.28 15.52
C ALA A 261 0.26 11.06 14.59
N THR A 262 0.19 11.28 13.27
CA THR A 262 0.41 10.22 12.28
C THR A 262 1.83 9.66 12.36
N ALA A 263 2.85 10.52 12.41
CA ALA A 263 4.25 10.11 12.53
C ALA A 263 4.50 9.37 13.86
N ALA A 264 3.84 9.77 14.95
CA ALA A 264 3.92 9.06 16.23
C ALA A 264 3.32 7.65 16.13
N ALA A 265 2.12 7.50 15.55
CA ALA A 265 1.47 6.20 15.40
C ALA A 265 2.24 5.26 14.46
N LEU A 266 2.80 5.77 13.37
CA LEU A 266 3.53 4.93 12.39
C LEU A 266 4.86 4.39 12.92
N LYS A 267 5.38 4.88 14.06
CA LYS A 267 6.53 4.27 14.73
C LYS A 267 6.23 2.86 15.25
N ASP A 268 4.96 2.56 15.50
CA ASP A 268 4.50 1.26 15.99
C ASP A 268 4.21 0.28 14.83
N LEU A 269 4.43 0.67 13.57
CA LEU A 269 4.22 -0.20 12.41
C LEU A 269 5.18 -1.40 12.45
N ARG A 270 4.62 -2.60 12.48
CA ARG A 270 5.39 -3.84 12.48
C ARG A 270 5.95 -4.12 11.10
N PRO A 271 7.19 -4.60 10.96
CA PRO A 271 7.72 -5.00 9.66
C PRO A 271 6.93 -6.19 9.08
N TYR A 272 6.76 -6.23 7.76
CA TYR A 272 6.20 -7.40 7.08
C TYR A 272 7.26 -8.49 6.92
N VAL A 273 6.78 -9.73 6.85
CA VAL A 273 7.55 -10.94 6.56
C VAL A 273 6.82 -11.77 5.51
N LEU A 274 7.59 -12.31 4.58
CA LEU A 274 7.13 -13.30 3.62
C LEU A 274 7.63 -14.67 4.08
N ILE A 275 6.69 -15.60 4.28
CA ILE A 275 6.99 -16.96 4.74
C ILE A 275 6.58 -17.93 3.63
N GLY A 276 7.53 -18.72 3.15
CA GLY A 276 7.29 -19.79 2.17
C GLY A 276 6.86 -21.06 2.89
N LEU A 277 5.85 -21.73 2.36
CA LEU A 277 5.31 -22.98 2.85
C LEU A 277 5.49 -24.04 1.77
N GLY A 278 5.97 -25.22 2.13
CA GLY A 278 6.10 -26.35 1.21
C GLY A 278 5.82 -27.68 1.89
N SER A 279 5.10 -28.58 1.21
CA SER A 279 4.82 -29.94 1.68
C SER A 279 4.82 -30.91 0.51
N ASN A 280 5.61 -31.99 0.59
CA ASN A 280 5.55 -33.09 -0.39
C ASN A 280 5.14 -34.43 0.20
N VAL A 281 5.00 -34.54 1.51
CA VAL A 281 4.48 -35.75 2.17
C VAL A 281 3.18 -35.40 2.91
N ALA A 282 2.06 -35.98 2.50
CA ALA A 282 0.80 -35.81 3.23
C ALA A 282 0.88 -36.51 4.60
N LEU A 283 0.48 -35.82 5.68
CA LEU A 283 0.49 -36.42 7.03
C LEU A 283 -0.61 -37.48 7.19
N VAL A 284 -1.77 -37.22 6.57
CA VAL A 284 -2.88 -38.16 6.42
C VAL A 284 -3.48 -37.97 5.03
N ALA A 285 -3.52 -39.01 4.22
CA ALA A 285 -4.22 -39.04 2.94
C ALA A 285 -4.64 -40.48 2.59
N ASN A 286 -5.79 -40.63 1.95
CA ASN A 286 -6.11 -41.87 1.25
C ASN A 286 -5.42 -41.89 -0.12
N PRO A 287 -5.22 -43.07 -0.73
CA PRO A 287 -4.71 -43.15 -2.10
C PRO A 287 -5.57 -42.32 -3.07
N GLY A 288 -4.95 -41.37 -3.76
CA GLY A 288 -5.61 -40.43 -4.68
C GLY A 288 -6.07 -39.09 -4.06
N GLU A 289 -5.83 -38.87 -2.76
CA GLU A 289 -6.14 -37.61 -2.03
C GLU A 289 -4.85 -36.93 -1.51
N GLU A 290 -3.69 -37.25 -2.11
CA GLU A 290 -2.39 -36.81 -1.60
C GLU A 290 -2.22 -35.29 -1.70
N THR A 291 -2.74 -34.65 -2.75
CA THR A 291 -2.67 -33.20 -2.93
C THR A 291 -3.51 -32.48 -1.88
N GLU A 292 -4.74 -32.93 -1.63
CA GLU A 292 -5.61 -32.40 -0.58
C GLU A 292 -4.98 -32.59 0.81
N GLY A 293 -4.34 -33.73 1.06
CA GLY A 293 -3.59 -33.98 2.29
C GLY A 293 -2.42 -33.00 2.48
N LYS A 294 -1.69 -32.67 1.41
CA LYS A 294 -0.61 -31.66 1.45
C LYS A 294 -1.15 -30.25 1.66
N ILE A 295 -2.29 -29.89 1.03
CA ILE A 295 -2.97 -28.62 1.28
C ILE A 295 -3.41 -28.52 2.75
N ALA A 296 -3.95 -29.59 3.32
CA ALA A 296 -4.34 -29.64 4.73
C ALA A 296 -3.15 -29.43 5.68
N ASN A 297 -1.96 -29.96 5.35
CA ASN A 297 -0.74 -29.67 6.10
C ASN A 297 -0.41 -28.16 6.09
N LEU A 298 -0.50 -27.51 4.93
CA LEU A 298 -0.24 -26.06 4.82
C LEU A 298 -1.27 -25.24 5.60
N GLN A 299 -2.55 -25.62 5.57
CA GLN A 299 -3.60 -24.96 6.35
C GLN A 299 -3.39 -25.08 7.87
N GLN A 300 -2.91 -26.24 8.34
CA GLN A 300 -2.52 -26.41 9.74
C GLN A 300 -1.31 -25.55 10.10
N ALA A 301 -0.32 -25.44 9.20
CA ALA A 301 0.82 -24.55 9.39
C ALA A 301 0.38 -23.08 9.51
N ILE A 302 -0.52 -22.63 8.63
CA ILE A 302 -1.12 -21.28 8.67
C ILE A 302 -1.84 -21.05 10.01
N THR A 303 -2.57 -22.04 10.52
CA THR A 303 -3.20 -21.97 11.84
C THR A 303 -2.15 -21.82 12.96
N GLY A 304 -1.01 -22.51 12.84
CA GLY A 304 0.14 -22.35 13.71
C GLY A 304 0.74 -20.94 13.66
N LEU A 305 0.86 -20.34 12.47
CA LEU A 305 1.35 -18.97 12.29
C LEU A 305 0.46 -17.94 13.01
N CYS A 306 -0.87 -18.12 12.99
CA CYS A 306 -1.82 -17.29 13.74
C CYS A 306 -1.61 -17.33 15.26
N SER A 307 -0.91 -18.35 15.77
CA SER A 307 -0.63 -18.50 17.20
C SER A 307 0.71 -17.88 17.62
N ILE A 308 1.50 -17.36 16.68
CA ILE A 308 2.75 -16.67 16.98
C ILE A 308 2.43 -15.32 17.63
N PRO A 309 3.07 -14.97 18.77
CA PRO A 309 2.86 -13.68 19.42
C PRO A 309 3.13 -12.50 18.48
N ASP A 310 2.37 -11.43 18.67
CA ASP A 310 2.51 -10.17 17.92
C ASP A 310 2.65 -10.35 16.40
N THR A 311 1.92 -11.33 15.86
CA THR A 311 1.95 -11.67 14.43
C THR A 311 0.53 -11.61 13.87
N GLN A 312 0.39 -10.99 12.72
CA GLN A 312 -0.86 -10.89 11.99
C GLN A 312 -0.63 -11.32 10.54
N ILE A 313 -1.35 -12.33 10.09
CA ILE A 313 -1.41 -12.67 8.67
C ILE A 313 -2.19 -11.56 7.96
N VAL A 314 -1.58 -10.98 6.94
CA VAL A 314 -2.20 -9.99 6.06
C VAL A 314 -2.85 -10.69 4.89
N ASP A 315 -2.16 -11.66 4.30
CA ASP A 315 -2.61 -12.33 3.09
C ASP A 315 -1.91 -13.68 2.86
N ILE A 316 -2.50 -14.52 2.02
CA ILE A 316 -2.02 -15.86 1.67
C ILE A 316 -2.18 -16.08 0.17
N SER A 317 -1.14 -16.54 -0.50
CA SER A 317 -1.19 -16.84 -1.93
C SER A 317 -2.14 -18.00 -2.21
N SER A 318 -2.44 -18.24 -3.47
CA SER A 318 -3.01 -19.52 -3.88
C SER A 318 -2.04 -20.67 -3.62
N TYR A 319 -2.53 -21.90 -3.70
CA TYR A 319 -1.68 -23.09 -3.65
C TYR A 319 -1.06 -23.35 -5.02
N TYR A 320 0.20 -23.77 -5.02
CA TYR A 320 0.95 -24.10 -6.23
C TYR A 320 1.55 -25.49 -6.13
N GLU A 321 1.36 -26.30 -7.15
CA GLU A 321 2.04 -27.58 -7.29
C GLU A 321 3.36 -27.40 -8.04
N SER A 322 4.43 -28.04 -7.58
CA SER A 322 5.73 -28.04 -8.26
C SER A 322 6.43 -29.38 -8.22
N GLU A 323 7.18 -29.68 -9.28
CA GLU A 323 8.13 -30.79 -9.27
C GLU A 323 9.25 -30.56 -8.25
N PRO A 324 9.83 -31.64 -7.68
CA PRO A 324 10.97 -31.51 -6.78
C PRO A 324 12.17 -30.81 -7.43
N ALA A 325 12.74 -29.81 -6.74
CA ALA A 325 13.80 -28.97 -7.32
C ALA A 325 15.24 -29.51 -7.14
N TYR A 326 15.47 -30.44 -6.21
CA TYR A 326 16.82 -30.87 -5.81
C TYR A 326 16.99 -32.39 -5.69
N TYR A 327 15.95 -33.08 -5.20
CA TYR A 327 15.92 -34.53 -5.11
C TYR A 327 14.70 -35.00 -5.90
N GLU A 328 14.89 -35.64 -7.06
CA GLU A 328 13.81 -35.88 -8.03
C GLU A 328 12.99 -37.15 -7.73
N ASP A 329 13.50 -38.07 -6.89
CA ASP A 329 12.80 -39.31 -6.50
C ASP A 329 11.86 -39.07 -5.30
N GLN A 330 10.90 -38.15 -5.47
CA GLN A 330 9.88 -37.84 -4.48
C GLN A 330 8.62 -37.25 -5.14
N ASP A 331 7.51 -37.26 -4.40
CA ASP A 331 6.25 -36.68 -4.87
C ASP A 331 6.36 -35.16 -5.08
N ALA A 332 5.45 -34.64 -5.93
CA ALA A 332 5.29 -33.20 -6.13
C ALA A 332 5.01 -32.47 -4.82
N PHE A 333 5.51 -31.24 -4.73
CA PHE A 333 5.26 -30.33 -3.61
C PHE A 333 4.00 -29.53 -3.84
N VAL A 334 3.25 -29.28 -2.77
CA VAL A 334 2.30 -28.17 -2.69
C VAL A 334 2.96 -27.04 -1.93
N ASN A 335 2.89 -25.83 -2.47
CA ASN A 335 3.55 -24.64 -1.95
C ASN A 335 2.57 -23.47 -1.83
N ALA A 336 2.86 -22.56 -0.91
CA ALA A 336 2.18 -21.27 -0.77
C ALA A 336 3.13 -20.24 -0.15
N VAL A 337 2.76 -18.96 -0.20
CA VAL A 337 3.44 -17.88 0.51
C VAL A 337 2.43 -17.19 1.42
N VAL A 338 2.85 -16.89 2.64
CA VAL A 338 2.10 -16.08 3.60
C VAL A 338 2.78 -14.72 3.74
N LEU A 339 2.01 -13.65 3.57
CA LEU A 339 2.39 -12.30 3.94
C LEU A 339 1.84 -12.02 5.34
N ALA A 340 2.73 -11.72 6.28
CA ALA A 340 2.36 -11.37 7.64
C ALA A 340 3.09 -10.09 8.08
N ARG A 341 2.60 -9.44 9.15
CA ARG A 341 3.34 -8.43 9.90
C ARG A 341 3.60 -8.95 11.30
N THR A 342 4.82 -8.72 11.79
CA THR A 342 5.22 -9.21 13.10
C THR A 342 6.31 -8.39 13.75
N GLY A 343 6.17 -8.16 15.06
CA GLY A 343 7.22 -7.59 15.90
C GLY A 343 8.27 -8.61 16.38
N VAL A 344 8.10 -9.90 16.05
CA VAL A 344 9.01 -10.97 16.48
C VAL A 344 10.33 -10.92 15.68
N PRO A 345 11.50 -10.82 16.33
CA PRO A 345 12.78 -10.76 15.63
C PRO A 345 13.05 -11.99 14.74
N PRO A 346 13.77 -11.86 13.60
CA PRO A 346 13.93 -12.93 12.61
C PRO A 346 14.39 -14.28 13.18
N LYS A 347 15.37 -14.28 14.10
CA LYS A 347 15.87 -15.50 14.73
C LYS A 347 14.85 -16.19 15.62
N GLU A 348 14.00 -15.43 16.28
CA GLU A 348 12.95 -15.96 17.14
C GLU A 348 11.78 -16.46 16.31
N LEU A 349 11.42 -15.74 15.25
CA LEU A 349 10.44 -16.20 14.26
C LEU A 349 10.86 -17.56 13.68
N LEU A 350 12.12 -17.72 13.27
CA LEU A 350 12.64 -19.00 12.77
C LEU A 350 12.44 -20.15 13.79
N ARG A 351 12.58 -19.91 15.09
CA ARG A 351 12.31 -20.92 16.12
C ARG A 351 10.83 -21.29 16.20
N TYR A 352 9.93 -20.31 16.08
CA TYR A 352 8.50 -20.59 16.01
C TYR A 352 8.15 -21.41 14.76
N LEU A 353 8.72 -21.08 13.60
CA LEU A 353 8.53 -21.86 12.38
C LEU A 353 9.00 -23.31 12.56
N HIS A 354 10.20 -23.53 13.10
CA HIS A 354 10.67 -24.88 13.42
C HIS A 354 9.76 -25.62 14.40
N ALA A 355 9.21 -24.94 15.41
CA ALA A 355 8.29 -25.55 16.36
C ALA A 355 6.97 -25.99 15.69
N ILE A 356 6.45 -25.19 14.74
CA ILE A 356 5.27 -25.55 13.95
C ILE A 356 5.57 -26.78 13.09
N GLU A 357 6.71 -26.82 12.42
CA GLU A 357 7.15 -27.96 11.62
C GLU A 357 7.27 -29.25 12.45
N ASP A 358 7.93 -29.17 13.60
CA ASP A 358 8.11 -30.31 14.50
C ASP A 358 6.74 -30.81 14.99
N SER A 359 5.79 -29.91 15.26
CA SER A 359 4.41 -30.27 15.65
C SER A 359 3.63 -30.97 14.53
N LEU A 360 4.03 -30.76 13.28
CA LEU A 360 3.44 -31.35 12.07
C LEU A 360 4.32 -32.48 11.50
N GLY A 361 5.15 -33.09 12.35
CA GLY A 361 5.85 -34.33 12.04
C GLY A 361 7.08 -34.17 11.15
N ARG A 362 7.68 -32.97 11.05
CA ARG A 362 8.93 -32.79 10.30
C ARG A 362 10.06 -33.59 10.97
N VAL A 363 10.72 -34.46 10.20
CA VAL A 363 11.91 -35.20 10.63
C VAL A 363 13.08 -34.83 9.73
N ARG A 364 14.19 -34.35 10.30
CA ARG A 364 15.38 -33.87 9.56
C ARG A 364 16.45 -34.97 9.46
N GLU A 365 16.16 -36.05 8.73
CA GLU A 365 17.08 -37.19 8.53
C GLU A 365 17.98 -37.06 7.28
N ILE A 366 17.45 -36.50 6.18
CA ILE A 366 18.14 -36.38 4.89
C ILE A 366 18.07 -34.92 4.43
N GLU A 367 19.20 -34.35 4.03
CA GLU A 367 19.26 -33.00 3.45
C GLU A 367 18.46 -32.95 2.14
N ASN A 368 17.51 -32.01 2.03
CA ASN A 368 16.58 -31.87 0.89
C ASN A 368 15.69 -33.10 0.59
N GLY A 369 15.56 -34.03 1.55
CA GLY A 369 14.66 -35.18 1.43
C GLY A 369 13.18 -34.85 1.63
N PRO A 370 12.30 -35.87 1.50
CA PRO A 370 10.86 -35.72 1.70
C PRO A 370 10.49 -35.20 3.09
N ARG A 371 9.52 -34.28 3.15
CA ARG A 371 9.10 -33.61 4.39
C ARG A 371 7.61 -33.31 4.40
N THR A 372 7.01 -33.47 5.57
CA THR A 372 5.59 -33.14 5.80
C THR A 372 5.32 -31.65 5.73
N LEU A 373 6.30 -30.83 6.12
CA LEU A 373 6.24 -29.38 6.08
C LEU A 373 7.64 -28.76 6.07
N ASP A 374 7.76 -27.63 5.38
CA ASP A 374 8.90 -26.73 5.36
C ASP A 374 8.42 -25.28 5.34
N LEU A 375 8.90 -24.50 6.30
CA LEU A 375 8.58 -23.10 6.53
C LEU A 375 9.87 -22.28 6.45
N ASP A 376 9.99 -21.49 5.40
CA ASP A 376 11.16 -20.64 5.15
C ASP A 376 10.78 -19.16 5.33
N ILE A 377 11.61 -18.38 6.02
CA ILE A 377 11.52 -16.92 5.93
C ILE A 377 12.14 -16.50 4.59
N ILE A 378 11.30 -16.05 3.65
CA ILE A 378 11.70 -15.64 2.30
C ILE A 378 12.35 -14.26 2.34
N ASP A 379 11.65 -13.30 2.92
CA ASP A 379 12.05 -11.90 3.00
C ASP A 379 11.48 -11.30 4.26
N TYR A 380 12.18 -10.32 4.82
CA TYR A 380 11.74 -9.65 6.03
C TYR A 380 12.08 -8.16 5.90
N GLN A 381 11.04 -7.34 5.81
CA GLN A 381 11.13 -5.89 5.64
C GLN A 381 12.21 -5.26 6.54
N MET A 382 13.14 -4.52 5.92
CA MET A 382 14.28 -3.83 6.56
C MET A 382 15.38 -4.73 7.16
N TYR A 383 15.25 -6.07 7.11
CA TYR A 383 16.26 -6.98 7.63
C TYR A 383 17.11 -7.58 6.50
N VAL A 384 18.37 -7.16 6.44
CA VAL A 384 19.42 -7.84 5.68
C VAL A 384 20.37 -8.48 6.68
N VAL A 385 20.35 -9.80 6.76
CA VAL A 385 21.06 -10.58 7.78
C VAL A 385 21.89 -11.65 7.09
N CYS A 386 23.15 -11.81 7.49
CA CYS A 386 23.98 -12.94 7.08
C CYS A 386 24.69 -13.48 8.32
N THR A 387 24.17 -14.58 8.86
CA THR A 387 24.72 -15.28 10.02
C THR A 387 24.79 -16.78 9.72
N GLU A 388 25.53 -17.54 10.53
CA GLU A 388 25.60 -19.00 10.40
C GLU A 388 24.22 -19.67 10.55
N GLU A 389 23.30 -19.06 11.29
CA GLU A 389 21.97 -19.60 11.59
C GLU A 389 20.89 -19.17 10.59
N LEU A 390 21.02 -17.98 9.99
CA LEU A 390 19.98 -17.35 9.17
C LEU A 390 20.58 -16.34 8.19
N THR A 391 20.18 -16.44 6.93
CA THR A 391 20.48 -15.46 5.87
C THR A 391 19.16 -14.89 5.32
N LEU A 392 19.01 -13.56 5.34
CA LEU A 392 17.86 -12.81 4.86
C LEU A 392 18.30 -11.64 3.96
N PRO A 393 17.59 -11.36 2.85
CA PRO A 393 16.57 -12.21 2.23
C PRO A 393 17.10 -13.62 1.92
N HIS A 394 16.21 -14.61 1.80
CA HIS A 394 16.65 -15.97 1.55
C HIS A 394 17.44 -16.02 0.22
N PRO A 395 18.66 -16.58 0.18
CA PRO A 395 19.62 -16.37 -0.92
C PRO A 395 19.17 -16.89 -2.28
N ARG A 396 18.20 -17.81 -2.30
CA ARG A 396 17.70 -18.50 -3.50
C ARG A 396 16.25 -18.16 -3.85
N VAL A 397 15.70 -17.08 -3.32
CA VAL A 397 14.30 -16.69 -3.58
C VAL A 397 14.05 -16.55 -5.08
N CYS A 398 14.90 -15.81 -5.79
CA CYS A 398 14.73 -15.52 -7.21
C CYS A 398 14.95 -16.73 -8.13
N GLU A 399 15.50 -17.84 -7.64
CA GLU A 399 15.79 -19.05 -8.43
C GLU A 399 14.60 -20.03 -8.46
N ARG A 400 13.66 -19.93 -7.52
CA ARG A 400 12.62 -20.93 -7.23
C ARG A 400 11.25 -20.47 -7.71
N ASP A 401 10.72 -21.10 -8.76
CA ASP A 401 9.45 -20.69 -9.37
C ASP A 401 8.26 -20.88 -8.40
N PHE A 402 8.31 -21.93 -7.58
CA PHE A 402 7.36 -22.21 -6.48
C PHE A 402 7.42 -21.22 -5.30
N VAL A 403 8.40 -20.31 -5.27
CA VAL A 403 8.46 -19.18 -4.34
C VAL A 403 8.08 -17.89 -5.06
N VAL A 404 8.65 -17.65 -6.24
CA VAL A 404 8.49 -16.40 -7.01
C VAL A 404 7.03 -16.18 -7.42
N LYS A 405 6.35 -17.18 -7.98
CA LYS A 405 4.95 -17.03 -8.44
C LYS A 405 3.98 -16.70 -7.31
N PRO A 406 3.90 -17.48 -6.21
CA PRO A 406 3.01 -17.14 -5.10
C PRO A 406 3.39 -15.83 -4.40
N LEU A 407 4.68 -15.48 -4.33
CA LEU A 407 5.12 -14.18 -3.79
C LEU A 407 4.59 -13.03 -4.64
N LEU A 408 4.77 -13.09 -5.96
CA LEU A 408 4.34 -12.03 -6.88
C LEU A 408 2.81 -11.97 -7.05
N GLU A 409 2.07 -13.03 -6.72
CA GLU A 409 0.62 -12.98 -6.57
C GLU A 409 0.20 -12.04 -5.43
N LEU A 410 0.91 -12.07 -4.31
CA LEU A 410 0.63 -11.24 -3.14
C LEU A 410 1.17 -9.81 -3.28
N LEU A 411 2.42 -9.69 -3.73
CA LEU A 411 3.14 -8.43 -3.86
C LEU A 411 3.71 -8.32 -5.27
N PRO A 412 2.92 -7.86 -6.25
CA PRO A 412 3.44 -7.64 -7.60
C PRO A 412 4.59 -6.64 -7.59
N HIS A 413 5.64 -6.92 -8.38
CA HIS A 413 6.84 -6.08 -8.48
C HIS A 413 7.59 -5.90 -7.16
N HIS A 414 7.52 -6.90 -6.27
CA HIS A 414 8.24 -6.87 -4.99
C HIS A 414 9.75 -6.71 -5.19
N VAL A 415 10.35 -5.94 -4.29
CA VAL A 415 11.81 -5.76 -4.19
C VAL A 415 12.20 -6.17 -2.78
N LEU A 416 13.08 -7.16 -2.68
CA LEU A 416 13.54 -7.72 -1.42
C LEU A 416 14.21 -6.67 -0.53
N ALA A 417 14.39 -6.96 0.75
CA ALA A 417 15.01 -6.02 1.70
C ALA A 417 16.41 -5.54 1.27
N ASP A 418 17.17 -6.38 0.55
CA ASP A 418 18.50 -6.05 0.02
C ASP A 418 18.49 -5.24 -1.30
N GLY A 419 17.31 -4.93 -1.84
CA GLY A 419 17.14 -4.21 -3.09
C GLY A 419 17.04 -5.08 -4.34
N THR A 420 17.09 -6.41 -4.19
CA THR A 420 16.96 -7.34 -5.33
C THR A 420 15.51 -7.38 -5.82
N PRO A 421 15.24 -7.08 -7.11
CA PRO A 421 13.90 -7.22 -7.67
C PRO A 421 13.55 -8.70 -7.87
N VAL A 422 12.32 -9.08 -7.53
CA VAL A 422 11.81 -10.43 -7.77
C VAL A 422 11.12 -10.47 -9.14
N THR A 423 11.60 -11.33 -10.05
CA THR A 423 11.01 -11.48 -11.39
C THR A 423 10.76 -12.96 -11.70
N ALA A 424 9.68 -13.25 -12.46
CA ALA A 424 9.38 -14.61 -12.90
C ALA A 424 10.43 -15.17 -13.87
N GLU A 425 11.15 -14.29 -14.58
CA GLU A 425 12.15 -14.66 -15.59
C GLU A 425 13.42 -15.26 -15.00
N SER A 426 13.77 -14.92 -13.75
CA SER A 426 14.96 -15.45 -13.08
C SER A 426 14.75 -16.84 -12.47
N ALA A 427 13.49 -17.29 -12.36
CA ALA A 427 13.15 -18.54 -11.72
C ALA A 427 13.39 -19.72 -12.67
N VAL A 428 14.37 -20.56 -12.32
CA VAL A 428 14.83 -21.68 -13.16
C VAL A 428 14.58 -23.05 -12.54
N LEU A 429 14.16 -23.12 -11.27
CA LEU A 429 13.97 -24.36 -10.51
C LEU A 429 12.51 -24.56 -10.08
N GLY A 430 12.07 -25.83 -10.12
CA GLY A 430 10.80 -26.28 -9.55
C GLY A 430 9.58 -25.57 -10.16
N LYS A 431 9.33 -25.79 -11.47
CA LYS A 431 8.23 -25.16 -12.20
C LYS A 431 6.91 -25.35 -11.44
N ALA A 432 6.26 -24.24 -11.14
CA ALA A 432 5.07 -24.21 -10.32
C ALA A 432 3.81 -23.90 -11.14
N THR A 433 2.76 -24.67 -10.90
CA THR A 433 1.43 -24.48 -11.51
C THR A 433 0.43 -24.18 -10.40
N LYS A 434 -0.37 -23.13 -10.59
CA LYS A 434 -1.44 -22.76 -9.65
C LYS A 434 -2.51 -23.85 -9.65
N LEU A 435 -2.89 -24.34 -8.47
CA LEU A 435 -3.90 -25.37 -8.24
C LEU A 435 -5.34 -24.81 -8.28
#